data_AF-A0A1C5T7P9-F1
#
_entry.id   AF-A0A1C5T7P9-F1
#
_cell.length_a   1.000
_cell.length_b   1.000
_cell.length_c   1.000
_cell.angle_alpha   90.00
_cell.angle_beta   90.00
_cell.angle_gamma   90.00
#
_symmetry.space_group_name_H-M   'P 1'
#
loop_
_entity.id
_entity.type
_entity.pdbx_description
1 polymer ?
#
loop_
_entity_poly.entity_id
_entity_poly.type
_entity_poly.pdbx_seq_one_letter_code
_entity_poly.pdbx_strand_id
1 'polypeptide(L)'
;MTEEERTDYALFELNKLLKYVVYPEDVACIYMVPVMGEGGYVVPSRKFVQSVREICDKHGILLIFDEIQCGYGRTGKMWASQNFDVVPDIMTVGKAIADGLPMSAVISPPGNYG
;
A
#
# COMPACT_ATOMS: atom_id res chain seq x y z
N MET A 1 2.96 11.32 20.85
CA MET A 1 3.67 10.75 19.71
C MET A 1 3.38 11.57 18.46
N THR A 2 4.40 12.22 17.91
CA THR A 2 4.37 13.00 16.66
C THR A 2 4.15 12.08 15.45
N GLU A 3 3.94 12.64 14.24
CA GLU A 3 3.83 11.85 13.01
C GLU A 3 5.13 11.10 12.68
N GLU A 4 6.27 11.75 12.91
CA GLU A 4 7.59 11.14 12.70
C GLU A 4 7.82 9.97 13.65
N GLU A 5 7.55 10.15 14.96
CA GLU A 5 7.66 9.08 15.95
C GLU A 5 6.71 7.90 15.63
N ARG A 6 5.50 8.18 15.14
CA ARG A 6 4.56 7.13 14.68
C ARG A 6 5.09 6.36 13.47
N THR A 7 5.65 7.10 12.51
CA THR A 7 6.24 6.52 11.30
C THR A 7 7.39 5.60 11.65
N ASP A 8 8.31 6.08 12.49
CA ASP A 8 9.49 5.33 12.89
C ASP A 8 9.11 4.10 13.73
N TYR A 9 8.12 4.23 14.62
CA TYR A 9 7.59 3.11 15.37
C TYR A 9 6.96 2.03 14.47
N ALA A 10 6.14 2.43 13.50
CA ALA A 10 5.50 1.49 12.58
C ALA A 10 6.53 0.75 11.70
N LEU A 11 7.55 1.46 11.21
CA LEU A 11 8.64 0.86 10.44
C LEU A 11 9.51 -0.06 11.31
N PHE A 12 9.74 0.30 12.57
CA PHE A 12 10.45 -0.55 13.52
C PHE A 12 9.71 -1.88 13.73
N GLU A 13 8.40 -1.85 13.97
CA GLU A 13 7.62 -3.09 14.16
C GLU A 13 7.56 -3.92 12.87
N LEU A 14 7.41 -3.31 11.69
CA LEU A 14 7.46 -4.03 10.41
C LEU A 14 8.81 -4.75 10.22
N ASN A 15 9.92 -4.05 10.45
CA ASN A 15 11.26 -4.65 10.33
C ASN A 15 11.49 -5.75 11.37
N LYS A 16 10.93 -5.60 12.57
CA LYS A 16 11.00 -6.62 13.62
C LYS A 16 10.25 -7.89 13.23
N LEU A 17 9.08 -7.78 12.59
CA LEU A 17 8.35 -8.93 12.05
C LEU A 17 9.19 -9.68 11.02
N LEU A 18 9.75 -8.96 10.06
CA LEU A 18 10.60 -9.52 8.99
C LEU A 18 11.94 -10.07 9.49
N LYS A 19 12.37 -9.71 10.71
CA LYS A 19 13.64 -10.17 11.28
C LYS A 19 13.47 -11.35 12.23
N TYR A 20 12.37 -11.40 12.98
CA TYR A 20 12.23 -12.31 14.11
C TYR A 20 10.99 -13.21 14.05
N VAL A 21 10.04 -12.94 13.15
CA VAL A 21 8.77 -13.70 13.08
C VAL A 21 8.66 -14.49 11.78
N VAL A 22 9.01 -13.89 10.65
CA VAL A 22 8.96 -14.53 9.33
C VAL A 22 10.19 -14.11 8.53
N TYR A 23 10.78 -15.05 7.80
CA TYR A 23 11.86 -14.73 6.87
C TYR A 23 11.30 -13.95 5.69
N PRO A 24 11.94 -12.85 5.24
CA PRO A 24 11.41 -12.04 4.14
C PRO A 24 11.17 -12.84 2.85
N GLU A 25 12.01 -13.84 2.58
CA GLU A 25 11.89 -14.77 1.45
C GLU A 25 10.63 -15.65 1.49
N ASP A 26 10.02 -15.82 2.66
CA ASP A 26 8.74 -16.54 2.83
C ASP A 26 7.52 -15.61 2.68
N VAL A 27 7.73 -14.30 2.51
CA VAL A 27 6.65 -13.30 2.40
C VAL A 27 6.35 -13.02 0.94
N ALA A 28 5.18 -13.46 0.47
CA ALA A 28 4.77 -13.21 -0.92
C ALA A 28 4.42 -11.73 -1.19
N CYS A 29 3.72 -11.07 -0.26
CA CYS A 29 3.28 -9.69 -0.45
C CYS A 29 3.04 -8.92 0.85
N ILE A 30 3.11 -7.59 0.76
CA ILE A 30 2.54 -6.65 1.73
C ILE A 30 1.29 -6.04 1.11
N TYR A 31 0.14 -6.21 1.76
CA TYR A 31 -1.15 -5.64 1.37
C TYR A 31 -1.48 -4.43 2.24
N MET A 32 -1.70 -3.26 1.64
CA MET A 32 -1.92 -2.01 2.39
C MET A 32 -2.97 -1.12 1.71
N VAL A 33 -3.82 -0.48 2.51
CA VAL A 33 -4.67 0.63 2.04
C VAL A 33 -3.85 1.92 2.09
N PRO A 34 -3.59 2.62 0.96
CA PRO A 34 -2.74 3.83 0.96
C PRO A 34 -3.31 4.97 1.81
N VAL A 35 -4.64 5.08 1.89
CA VAL A 35 -5.35 5.94 2.84
C VAL A 35 -6.49 5.14 3.44
N MET A 36 -6.37 4.79 4.72
CA MET A 36 -7.26 3.84 5.38
C MET A 36 -8.54 4.53 5.84
N GLY A 37 -9.64 4.38 5.11
CA GLY A 37 -10.92 4.99 5.50
C GLY A 37 -11.60 4.29 6.68
N GLU A 38 -11.92 3.00 6.58
CA GLU A 38 -12.62 2.25 7.65
C GLU A 38 -11.82 2.15 8.96
N GLY A 39 -10.49 2.26 8.90
CA GLY A 39 -9.62 2.30 10.08
C GLY A 39 -9.53 3.67 10.77
N GLY A 40 -10.38 4.62 10.39
CA GLY A 40 -10.45 5.95 11.00
C GLY A 40 -9.90 7.09 10.14
N TYR A 41 -9.99 6.98 8.81
CA TYR A 41 -9.49 7.99 7.86
C TYR A 41 -8.02 8.35 8.10
N VAL A 42 -7.19 7.32 8.26
CA VAL A 42 -5.77 7.46 8.57
C VAL A 42 -4.99 7.68 7.29
N VAL A 43 -4.36 8.85 7.19
CA VAL A 43 -3.38 9.17 6.15
C VAL A 43 -1.99 8.84 6.70
N PRO A 44 -1.27 7.84 6.15
CA PRO A 44 0.10 7.57 6.56
C PRO A 44 1.02 8.70 6.10
N SER A 45 2.18 8.82 6.74
CA SER A 45 3.22 9.72 6.24
C SER A 45 3.77 9.21 4.91
N ARG A 46 4.22 10.12 4.06
CA ARG A 46 4.91 9.77 2.80
C ARG A 46 6.14 8.90 3.04
N LYS A 47 6.91 9.21 4.09
CA LYS A 47 8.08 8.43 4.53
C LYS A 47 7.70 6.97 4.78
N PHE A 48 6.58 6.72 5.46
CA PHE A 48 6.12 5.36 5.73
C PHE A 48 5.85 4.57 4.44
N VAL A 49 5.02 5.12 3.54
CA VAL A 49 4.61 4.43 2.30
C VAL A 49 5.79 4.15 1.39
N GLN A 50 6.71 5.12 1.25
CA GLN A 50 7.94 4.95 0.47
C GLN A 50 8.88 3.90 1.09
N SER A 51 9.04 3.91 2.42
CA SER A 51 9.87 2.90 3.11
C SER A 51 9.30 1.49 2.95
N VAL A 52 7.97 1.32 2.95
CA VAL A 52 7.33 0.02 2.68
C VAL A 52 7.65 -0.46 1.26
N ARG A 53 7.62 0.42 0.26
CA ARG A 53 8.03 0.10 -1.12
C ARG A 53 9.49 -0.34 -1.18
N GLU A 54 10.40 0.40 -0.54
CA GLU A 54 11.82 0.06 -0.48
C GLU A 54 12.06 -1.30 0.18
N ILE A 55 11.34 -1.62 1.26
CA ILE A 55 11.37 -2.94 1.92
C ILE A 55 10.91 -4.02 0.94
N CYS A 56 9.82 -3.78 0.21
CA CYS A 56 9.30 -4.72 -0.77
C CYS A 56 10.32 -5.00 -1.88
N ASP A 57 10.92 -3.95 -2.44
CA ASP A 57 11.93 -4.04 -3.50
C ASP A 57 13.18 -4.80 -3.03
N LYS A 58 13.63 -4.51 -1.81
CA LYS A 58 14.83 -5.13 -1.22
C LYS A 58 14.67 -6.64 -1.04
N HIS A 59 13.46 -7.10 -0.71
CA HIS A 59 13.20 -8.49 -0.35
C HIS A 59 12.48 -9.29 -1.44
N GLY A 60 12.16 -8.68 -2.59
CA GLY A 60 11.38 -9.33 -3.64
C GLY A 60 9.93 -9.60 -3.25
N ILE A 61 9.39 -8.82 -2.31
CA ILE A 61 8.02 -8.93 -1.81
C ILE A 61 7.13 -8.07 -2.70
N LEU A 62 5.96 -8.57 -3.11
CA LEU A 62 5.02 -7.75 -3.88
C LEU A 62 4.33 -6.71 -2.98
N LEU A 63 4.22 -5.47 -3.45
CA LEU A 63 3.40 -4.45 -2.81
C LEU A 63 2.02 -4.41 -3.48
N ILE A 64 0.98 -4.61 -2.68
CA ILE A 64 -0.41 -4.51 -3.11
C ILE A 64 -1.06 -3.31 -2.46
N PHE A 65 -1.59 -2.39 -3.26
CA PHE A 65 -2.42 -1.29 -2.76
C PHE A 65 -3.90 -1.59 -2.92
N ASP A 66 -4.63 -1.47 -1.81
CA ASP A 66 -6.08 -1.46 -1.80
C ASP A 66 -6.60 -0.05 -2.07
N GLU A 67 -6.99 0.20 -3.32
CA GLU A 67 -7.53 1.48 -3.79
C GLU A 67 -9.06 1.45 -3.84
N ILE A 68 -9.72 0.44 -3.26
CA ILE A 68 -11.18 0.27 -3.35
C ILE A 68 -11.90 1.51 -2.80
N GLN A 69 -11.44 2.08 -1.69
CA GLN A 69 -12.06 3.27 -1.07
C GLN A 69 -11.38 4.59 -1.45
N CYS A 70 -10.05 4.60 -1.52
CA CYS A 70 -9.26 5.82 -1.69
C CYS A 70 -8.95 6.17 -3.16
N GLY A 71 -9.21 5.25 -4.10
CA GLY A 71 -9.08 5.48 -5.53
C GLY A 71 -10.22 6.29 -6.13
N TYR A 72 -10.21 6.42 -7.46
CA TYR A 72 -11.21 7.17 -8.25
C TYR A 72 -11.44 8.60 -7.76
N GLY A 73 -10.37 9.36 -7.52
CA GLY A 73 -10.47 10.79 -7.21
C GLY A 73 -10.70 11.12 -5.74
N ARG A 74 -10.91 10.13 -4.86
CA ARG A 74 -11.29 10.38 -3.45
C ARG A 74 -10.28 11.23 -2.68
N THR A 75 -9.00 11.16 -3.05
CA THR A 75 -7.89 11.87 -2.42
C THR A 75 -7.42 13.11 -3.20
N GLY A 76 -8.16 13.52 -4.25
CA GLY A 76 -7.78 14.63 -5.13
C GLY A 76 -6.86 14.23 -6.29
N LYS A 77 -6.45 12.95 -6.34
CA LYS A 77 -5.75 12.30 -7.47
C LYS A 77 -6.55 11.07 -7.92
N MET A 78 -6.32 10.58 -9.14
CA MET A 78 -7.03 9.40 -9.66
C MET A 78 -6.83 8.20 -8.73
N TRP A 79 -5.60 7.99 -8.27
CA TRP A 79 -5.23 6.94 -7.32
C TRP A 79 -4.55 7.58 -6.11
N ALA A 80 -4.83 7.07 -4.90
CA ALA A 80 -4.21 7.58 -3.68
C ALA A 80 -2.69 7.39 -3.67
N SER A 81 -2.20 6.32 -4.29
CA SER A 81 -0.78 6.03 -4.53
C SER A 81 0.02 7.21 -5.09
N GLN A 82 -0.61 8.02 -5.95
CA GLN A 82 0.01 9.20 -6.57
C GLN A 82 0.35 10.29 -5.55
N ASN A 83 -0.32 10.33 -4.40
CA ASN A 83 0.02 11.29 -3.33
C ASN A 83 1.30 10.90 -2.59
N PHE A 84 1.78 9.67 -2.76
CA PHE A 84 2.98 9.13 -2.11
C PHE A 84 4.13 8.89 -3.09
N ASP A 85 3.92 9.10 -4.39
CA ASP A 85 4.86 8.79 -5.48
C ASP A 85 5.38 7.34 -5.41
N VAL A 86 4.46 6.41 -5.15
CA VAL A 86 4.74 4.96 -5.11
C VAL A 86 3.86 4.23 -6.12
N VAL A 87 4.46 3.36 -6.91
CA VAL A 87 3.74 2.44 -7.81
C VAL A 87 3.73 1.04 -7.16
N PRO A 88 2.56 0.48 -6.85
CA PRO A 88 2.44 -0.89 -6.34
C PRO A 88 2.54 -1.90 -7.49
N ASP A 89 2.85 -3.15 -7.14
CA ASP A 89 2.88 -4.27 -8.10
C ASP A 89 1.47 -4.73 -8.48
N ILE A 90 0.52 -4.59 -7.55
CA ILE A 90 -0.90 -4.90 -7.78
C ILE A 90 -1.76 -3.83 -7.12
N MET A 91 -2.89 -3.49 -7.74
CA MET A 91 -3.94 -2.68 -7.13
C MET A 91 -5.27 -3.42 -7.12
N THR A 92 -6.00 -3.36 -6.02
CA THR A 92 -7.40 -3.77 -5.97
C THR A 92 -8.30 -2.54 -6.07
N VAL A 93 -9.34 -2.62 -6.90
CA VAL A 93 -10.29 -1.53 -7.12
C VAL A 93 -11.74 -2.03 -7.09
N GLY A 94 -12.64 -1.16 -6.68
CA GLY A 94 -14.07 -1.43 -6.56
C GLY A 94 -14.82 -0.13 -6.30
N LYS A 95 -15.98 -0.21 -5.65
CA LYS A 95 -16.83 0.94 -5.26
C LYS A 95 -17.06 1.92 -6.42
N ALA A 96 -16.29 3.02 -6.45
CA ALA A 96 -16.46 4.12 -7.39
C ALA A 96 -16.16 3.75 -8.85
N ILE A 97 -15.50 2.60 -9.12
CA ILE A 97 -15.26 2.11 -10.48
C ILE A 97 -16.53 2.01 -11.35
N ALA A 98 -17.68 1.73 -10.73
CA ALA A 98 -18.94 1.55 -11.45
C ALA A 98 -20.10 2.34 -10.83
N ASP A 99 -19.79 3.41 -10.09
CA ASP A 99 -20.76 4.37 -9.55
C ASP A 99 -22.01 3.74 -8.89
N GLY A 100 -21.77 2.76 -8.01
CA GLY A 100 -22.84 2.07 -7.25
C GLY A 100 -23.33 0.76 -7.86
N LEU A 101 -22.89 0.40 -9.08
CA LEU A 101 -23.11 -0.94 -9.63
C LEU A 101 -22.07 -1.95 -9.09
N PRO A 102 -22.42 -3.25 -8.95
CA PRO A 102 -21.47 -4.26 -8.53
C PRO A 102 -20.36 -4.48 -9.55
N MET A 103 -19.15 -4.00 -9.25
CA MET A 103 -17.96 -4.21 -10.06
C MET A 103 -16.70 -4.12 -9.20
N SER A 104 -15.71 -4.95 -9.54
CA SER A 104 -14.37 -4.91 -8.96
C SER A 104 -13.34 -5.32 -10.00
N ALA A 105 -12.09 -4.93 -9.79
CA ALA A 105 -10.98 -5.39 -10.63
C ALA A 105 -9.69 -5.51 -9.82
N VAL A 106 -8.77 -6.30 -10.35
CA VAL A 106 -7.38 -6.40 -9.92
C VAL A 106 -6.52 -5.94 -11.08
N ILE A 107 -5.64 -4.98 -10.83
CA ILE A 107 -4.81 -4.34 -11.85
C ILE A 107 -3.35 -4.61 -11.52
N SER A 108 -2.58 -5.08 -12.50
CA SER A 108 -1.13 -5.27 -12.38
C SER A 108 -0.46 -4.75 -13.66
N PRO A 109 0.71 -4.09 -13.58
CA PRO A 109 1.44 -3.72 -14.77
C PRO A 109 1.87 -4.98 -15.55
N PRO A 110 2.15 -4.85 -16.86
CA PRO A 110 2.76 -5.95 -17.62
C PRO A 110 4.01 -6.43 -16.89
N GLY A 111 4.10 -7.73 -16.63
CA GLY A 111 5.22 -8.26 -15.86
C GLY A 111 6.55 -7.98 -16.56
N ASN A 112 7.49 -7.36 -15.85
CA ASN A 112 8.90 -7.44 -16.21
C ASN A 112 9.40 -8.83 -15.77
N TYR A 113 8.93 -9.87 -16.46
CA TYR A 113 9.55 -11.19 -16.38
C TYR A 113 10.86 -11.09 -17.17
N GLY A 114 11.92 -10.68 -16.48
CA GLY A 114 13.29 -10.82 -16.97
C GLY A 114 13.69 -12.29 -17.07
#